data_AF-A0A023GBR6-F1
#
_entry.id   AF-A0A023GBR6-F1
#
_cell.length_a   1.000
_cell.length_b   1.000
_cell.length_c   1.000
_cell.angle_alpha   90.00
_cell.angle_beta   90.00
_cell.angle_gamma   90.00
#
_symmetry.space_group_name_H-M   'P 1'
#
loop_
_entity.id
_entity.type
_entity.pdbx_description
1 polymer ?
#
loop_
_entity_poly.entity_id
_entity_poly.type
_entity_poly.pdbx_seq_one_letter_code
_entity_poly.pdbx_strand_id
1 'polypeptide(L)'
;MNTLHVFLLLGLVVVATATVWSPDYREHDQCLDNCFPDACPSGCRGGCLCYRRFDYPNHGYCLNPSKRIPKSFRNLGKSQG
;
A
#
# COMPACT_ATOMS: atom_id res chain seq x y z
N MET A 1 -16.17 -28.71 -30.22
CA MET A 1 -15.46 -28.63 -28.92
C MET A 1 -14.53 -27.42 -28.90
N ASN A 2 -15.06 -26.18 -28.95
CA ASN A 2 -14.22 -24.96 -29.02
C ASN A 2 -14.54 -23.89 -27.95
N THR A 3 -15.58 -24.07 -27.14
CA THR A 3 -16.01 -23.05 -26.15
C THR A 3 -15.26 -23.14 -24.82
N LEU A 4 -14.69 -24.30 -24.48
CA LEU A 4 -13.94 -24.46 -23.22
C LEU A 4 -12.65 -23.63 -23.16
N HIS A 5 -12.01 -23.41 -24.31
CA HIS A 5 -10.73 -22.69 -24.38
C HIS A 5 -10.91 -21.18 -24.18
N VAL A 6 -12.09 -20.64 -24.50
CA VAL A 6 -12.39 -19.21 -24.34
C VAL A 6 -12.58 -18.87 -22.85
N PHE A 7 -13.25 -19.72 -22.08
CA PHE A 7 -13.40 -19.52 -20.62
C PHE A 7 -12.07 -19.65 -19.87
N LEU A 8 -11.16 -20.50 -20.34
CA LEU A 8 -9.84 -20.68 -19.74
C LEU A 8 -8.92 -19.45 -19.92
N LEU A 9 -9.06 -18.74 -21.05
CA LEU A 9 -8.33 -17.49 -21.30
C LEU A 9 -8.94 -16.29 -20.55
N LEU A 10 -10.26 -16.27 -20.34
CA LEU A 10 -10.94 -15.21 -19.58
C LEU A 10 -10.70 -15.29 -18.06
N GLY A 11 -10.45 -16.48 -17.51
CA GLY A 11 -10.21 -16.66 -16.08
C GLY A 11 -8.82 -16.21 -15.60
N LEU A 12 -7.84 -16.08 -16.49
CA LEU A 12 -6.44 -15.81 -16.11
C LEU A 12 -6.11 -14.33 -15.91
N VAL A 13 -7.02 -13.41 -16.25
CA VAL A 13 -6.70 -11.97 -16.32
C VAL A 13 -6.99 -11.20 -15.01
N VAL A 14 -7.64 -11.81 -14.02
CA VAL A 14 -8.12 -11.07 -12.83
C VAL A 14 -7.09 -10.92 -11.69
N VAL A 15 -5.89 -11.52 -11.79
CA VAL A 15 -4.96 -11.58 -10.63
C VAL A 15 -3.87 -10.49 -10.63
N ALA A 16 -3.85 -9.59 -11.62
CA ALA A 16 -2.70 -8.70 -11.85
C ALA A 16 -2.71 -7.34 -11.11
N THR A 17 -3.58 -7.11 -10.12
CA THR A 17 -3.59 -5.83 -9.36
C THR A 17 -3.46 -5.99 -7.85
N ALA A 18 -3.20 -7.20 -7.35
CA ALA A 18 -2.79 -7.36 -5.96
C ALA A 18 -1.40 -6.75 -5.81
N THR A 19 -1.33 -5.48 -5.39
CA THR A 19 -0.11 -4.87 -4.88
C THR A 19 0.37 -5.76 -3.74
N VAL A 20 1.42 -6.55 -4.00
CA VAL A 20 1.97 -7.47 -3.00
C VAL A 20 2.73 -6.63 -1.99
N TRP A 21 2.05 -6.23 -0.93
CA TRP A 21 2.66 -5.54 0.18
C TRP A 21 3.53 -6.50 0.99
N SER A 22 4.66 -6.00 1.49
CA SER A 22 5.51 -6.83 2.35
C SER A 22 4.76 -7.22 3.64
N PRO A 23 5.14 -8.30 4.33
CA PRO A 23 4.43 -8.80 5.52
C PRO A 23 4.22 -7.74 6.60
N ASP A 24 5.15 -6.80 6.76
CA ASP A 24 5.05 -5.68 7.71
C ASP A 24 3.81 -4.80 7.48
N TYR A 25 3.30 -4.71 6.25
CA TYR A 25 2.10 -3.93 5.93
C TYR A 25 0.80 -4.67 6.24
N ARG A 26 0.84 -5.99 6.48
CA ARG A 26 -0.37 -6.78 6.79
C ARG A 26 -1.03 -6.33 8.08
N GLU A 27 -0.28 -5.80 9.03
CA GLU A 27 -0.84 -5.23 10.27
C GLU A 27 -1.64 -3.94 10.02
N HIS A 28 -1.49 -3.33 8.85
CA HIS A 28 -2.15 -2.10 8.44
C HIS A 28 -3.27 -2.33 7.41
N ASP A 29 -3.68 -3.57 7.15
CA ASP A 29 -4.65 -3.97 6.11
C ASP A 29 -5.91 -3.09 6.02
N GLN A 30 -6.48 -2.70 7.16
CA GLN A 30 -7.68 -1.84 7.24
C GLN A 30 -7.44 -0.40 6.76
N CYS A 31 -6.18 0.05 6.82
CA CYS A 31 -5.75 1.38 6.42
C CYS A 31 -4.97 1.40 5.11
N LEU A 32 -4.55 0.25 4.60
CA LEU A 32 -3.52 0.16 3.57
C LEU A 32 -4.04 0.69 2.23
N ASP A 33 -3.59 1.88 1.87
CA ASP A 33 -3.93 2.57 0.62
C ASP A 33 -2.82 3.55 0.23
N ASN A 34 -2.86 4.06 -1.00
CA ASN A 34 -1.98 5.16 -1.44
C ASN A 34 -2.54 6.51 -0.96
N CYS A 35 -1.66 7.46 -0.67
CA CYS A 35 -2.06 8.81 -0.29
C CYS A 35 -1.11 9.89 -0.78
N PHE A 36 -1.58 11.13 -0.74
CA PHE A 36 -0.81 12.34 -1.02
C PHE A 36 -0.57 13.09 0.29
N PRO A 37 0.66 13.11 0.83
CA PRO A 37 0.95 13.66 2.16
C PRO A 37 0.59 15.13 2.33
N ASP A 38 0.68 15.92 1.26
CA ASP A 38 0.42 17.36 1.26
C ASP A 38 -0.99 17.74 0.78
N ALA A 39 -1.84 16.75 0.45
CA ALA A 39 -3.22 16.99 0.03
C ALA A 39 -4.18 17.01 1.23
N CYS A 40 -5.24 17.81 1.12
CA CYS A 40 -6.34 17.88 2.08
C CYS A 40 -7.69 17.70 1.36
N PRO A 41 -8.34 16.51 1.43
CA PRO A 41 -7.92 15.32 2.17
C PRO A 41 -6.76 14.58 1.51
N SER A 42 -5.95 13.89 2.31
CA SER A 42 -4.78 13.13 1.83
C SER A 42 -5.16 11.85 1.05
N GLY A 43 -6.42 11.44 1.10
CA GLY A 43 -6.95 10.21 0.51
C GLY A 43 -7.13 9.06 1.52
N CYS A 44 -6.63 9.21 2.76
CA CYS A 44 -6.81 8.16 3.78
C CYS A 44 -8.21 8.13 4.38
N ARG A 45 -8.67 6.92 4.72
CA ARG A 45 -9.91 6.69 5.48
C ARG A 45 -9.77 7.21 6.91
N GLY A 46 -10.92 7.45 7.56
CA GLY A 46 -10.96 7.91 8.95
C GLY A 46 -10.22 6.97 9.91
N GLY A 47 -9.37 7.53 10.77
CA GLY A 47 -8.53 6.78 11.70
C GLY A 47 -7.21 6.27 11.14
N CYS A 48 -6.95 6.46 9.84
CA CYS A 48 -5.67 6.14 9.19
C CYS A 48 -4.84 7.41 8.96
N LEU A 49 -3.51 7.29 9.00
CA LEU A 49 -2.60 8.40 8.75
C LEU A 49 -1.81 8.17 7.46
N CYS A 50 -1.60 9.24 6.70
CA CYS A 50 -0.75 9.21 5.52
C CYS A 50 0.72 9.35 5.93
N TYR A 51 1.52 8.32 5.70
CA TYR A 51 2.97 8.34 5.92
C TYR A 51 3.67 8.57 4.60
N ARG A 52 4.42 9.67 4.51
CA ARG A 52 5.21 10.07 3.34
C ARG A 52 6.30 9.03 3.04
N ARG A 53 6.39 8.61 1.77
CA ARG A 53 7.50 7.81 1.27
C ARG A 53 8.77 8.67 1.17
N PHE A 54 9.93 8.07 1.38
CA PHE A 54 11.19 8.81 1.23
C PHE A 54 11.66 8.94 -0.21
N ASP A 55 11.56 7.83 -0.94
CA ASP A 55 11.96 7.71 -2.33
C ASP A 55 11.05 8.51 -3.27
N TYR A 56 9.83 8.82 -2.81
CA TYR A 56 8.87 9.61 -3.57
C TYR A 56 8.01 10.49 -2.64
N PRO A 57 8.54 11.66 -2.20
CA PRO A 57 7.99 12.43 -1.08
C PRO A 57 6.61 13.05 -1.33
N ASN A 58 6.20 13.17 -2.59
CA ASN A 58 4.87 13.63 -2.96
C ASN A 58 3.81 12.53 -2.81
N HIS A 59 4.20 11.30 -2.49
CA HIS A 59 3.31 10.17 -2.27
C HIS A 59 3.59 9.52 -0.92
N GLY A 60 2.62 8.75 -0.44
CA GLY A 60 2.67 8.07 0.84
C GLY A 60 1.80 6.83 0.85
N TYR A 61 1.81 6.16 2.00
CA TYR A 61 0.88 5.08 2.28
C TYR A 61 0.04 5.40 3.52
N CYS A 62 -1.25 5.12 3.43
CA CYS A 62 -2.15 5.15 4.56
C CYS A 62 -1.85 3.95 5.46
N LEU A 63 -1.57 4.22 6.74
CA LEU A 63 -1.23 3.18 7.70
C LEU A 63 -2.01 3.41 8.99
N ASN A 64 -2.34 2.31 9.67
CA ASN A 64 -2.92 2.33 11.01
C ASN A 64 -1.91 2.93 12.02
N PRO A 65 -2.21 4.05 12.69
CA PRO A 65 -1.30 4.71 13.63
C PRO A 65 -1.07 3.92 14.92
N SER A 66 -1.94 2.95 15.23
CA SER A 66 -1.80 2.07 16.42
C SER A 66 -0.85 0.90 16.18
N LYS A 67 -0.32 0.76 14.96
CA LYS A 67 0.51 -0.38 14.54
C LYS A 67 1.94 0.07 14.28
N ARG A 68 2.84 -0.90 14.32
CA ARG A 68 4.27 -0.65 14.24
C ARG A 68 4.64 -0.30 12.79
N ILE A 69 4.84 0.99 12.48
CA ILE A 69 5.21 1.52 11.15
C ILE A 69 6.20 0.60 10.40
N PRO A 70 5.98 0.21 9.13
CA PRO A 70 6.85 -0.73 8.42
C PRO A 70 8.32 -0.30 8.39
N LYS A 71 9.27 -1.24 8.41
CA LYS A 71 10.70 -0.89 8.49
C LYS A 71 11.18 -0.01 7.34
N SER A 72 10.57 -0.14 6.17
CA SER A 72 10.82 0.72 4.99
C SER A 72 10.61 2.21 5.27
N PHE A 73 9.78 2.57 6.25
CA PHE A 73 9.57 3.95 6.70
C PHE A 73 10.44 4.35 7.90
N ARG A 74 10.93 3.37 8.67
CA ARG A 74 11.65 3.63 9.93
C ARG A 74 13.12 3.99 9.78
N ASN A 75 13.72 3.79 8.62
CA ASN A 75 15.13 4.08 8.39
C ASN A 75 15.38 5.53 7.92
N LEU A 76 14.48 6.46 8.21
CA LEU A 76 14.60 7.87 7.82
C LEU A 76 14.89 8.71 9.06
N GLY A 77 16.18 9.01 9.28
CA GLY A 77 16.63 9.96 10.30
C GLY A 77 17.61 9.41 11.34
N LYS A 78 17.84 8.10 11.42
CA LYS A 78 19.02 7.59 12.15
C LYS A 78 20.26 7.81 11.29
N SER A 79 20.85 9.01 11.37
CA SER A 79 22.29 9.10 11.25
C SER A 79 22.85 8.08 12.24
N GLN A 80 23.66 7.14 11.74
CA GLN A 80 24.55 6.40 12.63
C GLN A 80 25.40 7.47 13.33
N GLY A 81 25.24 7.58 14.65
CA GLY A 81 26.17 8.32 15.49
C GLY A 81 27.38 7.46 15.77
#